data_AF-A0A9R1GF85-F1
#
_entry.id   AF-A0A9R1GF85-F1
#
_cell.length_a   1.000
_cell.length_b   1.000
_cell.length_c   1.000
_cell.angle_alpha   90.00
_cell.angle_beta   90.00
_cell.angle_gamma   90.00
#
_symmetry.space_group_name_H-M   'P 1'
#
loop_
_entity.id
_entity.type
_entity.pdbx_description
1 polymer ?
#
loop_
_entity_poly.entity_id
_entity_poly.type
_entity_poly.pdbx_seq_one_letter_code
_entity_poly.pdbx_strand_id
1 'polypeptide(L)'
;MPPVLVKEALHFMLVYARDGHVEILKYDLRCSCLSLVDVPLVGRGIHGAAILMAMEDGSLGFAHVDGLTLHIWSREMDFNRVASWSQRTIIDLRNLLPIQNTDERLRLIGSVEGSDTVFVTTDLGIYEINVKSQRWKEIWKSEKFRALIPYMSFYNPQERVMPCDAAH
;
A
#
# COMPACT_ATOMS: atom_id res chain seq x y z
N MET A 1 9.49 -1.32 3.08
CA MET A 1 8.12 -1.18 3.59
C MET A 1 7.68 -2.52 4.16
N PRO A 2 6.90 -2.58 5.25
CA PRO A 2 6.33 -3.83 5.74
C PRO A 2 5.38 -4.44 4.69
N PRO A 3 5.19 -5.76 4.68
CA PRO A 3 4.15 -6.37 3.87
C PRO A 3 2.76 -5.98 4.35
N VAL A 4 1.77 -6.09 3.48
CA VAL A 4 0.36 -5.95 3.85
C VAL A 4 -0.32 -7.31 3.79
N LEU A 5 -1.15 -7.59 4.80
CA LEU A 5 -2.00 -8.78 4.83
C LEU A 5 -3.35 -8.45 4.22
N VAL A 6 -3.73 -9.18 3.17
CA VAL A 6 -5.05 -9.07 2.55
C VAL A 6 -5.62 -10.46 2.43
N LYS A 7 -6.75 -10.70 3.11
CA LYS A 7 -7.35 -12.03 3.27
C LYS A 7 -6.35 -13.00 3.91
N GLU A 8 -5.95 -14.06 3.21
CA GLU A 8 -5.02 -15.09 3.68
C GLU A 8 -3.67 -15.02 2.94
N ALA A 9 -3.27 -13.82 2.46
CA ALA A 9 -2.01 -13.65 1.73
C ALA A 9 -1.24 -12.38 2.12
N LEU A 10 0.06 -12.53 2.30
CA LEU A 10 1.00 -11.42 2.48
C LEU A 10 1.45 -10.90 1.12
N HIS A 11 1.47 -9.57 0.97
CA HIS A 11 1.93 -8.92 -0.24
C HIS A 11 3.13 -8.04 0.07
N PHE A 12 4.21 -8.25 -0.67
CA PHE A 12 5.48 -7.55 -0.53
C PHE A 12 5.72 -6.71 -1.77
N MET A 13 6.13 -5.46 -1.58
CA MET A 13 6.66 -4.65 -2.66
C MET A 13 8.15 -4.96 -2.82
N LEU A 14 8.52 -5.51 -3.97
CA LEU A 14 9.90 -5.73 -4.36
C LEU A 14 10.37 -4.54 -5.18
N VAL A 15 11.53 -3.97 -4.83
CA VAL A 15 12.14 -2.90 -5.61
C VAL A 15 13.56 -3.29 -5.99
N TYR A 16 13.82 -3.36 -7.29
CA TYR A 16 15.10 -3.79 -7.83
C TYR A 16 16.06 -2.60 -7.91
N ALA A 17 17.17 -2.68 -7.15
CA ALA A 17 18.15 -1.58 -7.05
C ALA A 17 18.83 -1.22 -8.37
N ARG A 18 18.84 -2.15 -9.34
CA ARG A 18 19.56 -1.99 -10.61
C ARG A 18 18.86 -1.04 -11.57
N ASP A 19 17.54 -1.12 -11.66
CA ASP A 19 16.73 -0.42 -12.66
C ASP A 19 15.53 0.33 -12.09
N GLY A 20 15.26 0.19 -10.79
CA GLY A 20 14.12 0.78 -10.11
C GLY A 20 12.80 0.12 -10.48
N HIS A 21 12.84 -1.08 -11.07
CA HIS A 21 11.65 -1.87 -11.35
C HIS A 21 10.97 -2.28 -10.05
N VAL A 22 9.63 -2.33 -10.09
CA VAL A 22 8.81 -2.69 -8.94
C VAL A 22 7.92 -3.86 -9.32
N GLU A 23 7.85 -4.83 -8.41
CA GLU A 23 6.96 -5.99 -8.51
C GLU A 23 6.24 -6.19 -7.19
N ILE A 24 5.10 -6.90 -7.24
CA ILE A 24 4.38 -7.31 -6.04
C ILE A 24 4.50 -8.82 -5.91
N LEU A 25 5.12 -9.28 -4.84
CA LEU A 25 5.20 -10.69 -4.49
C LEU A 25 4.06 -11.02 -3.54
N LYS A 26 3.22 -11.98 -3.91
CA LYS A 26 2.19 -12.56 -3.05
C LYS A 26 2.73 -13.86 -2.43
N TYR A 27 2.61 -13.99 -1.12
CA TYR A 27 2.76 -15.24 -0.39
C TYR A 27 1.41 -15.69 0.14
N ASP A 28 0.90 -16.81 -0.38
CA ASP A 28 -0.37 -17.39 0.06
C ASP A 28 -0.15 -18.25 1.31
N LEU A 29 -0.75 -17.85 2.44
CA LEU A 29 -0.54 -18.50 3.73
C LEU A 29 -1.16 -19.90 3.78
N ARG A 30 -2.16 -20.20 2.95
CA ARG A 30 -2.84 -21.51 2.97
C ARG A 30 -2.01 -22.59 2.32
N CYS A 31 -1.45 -22.26 1.16
CA CYS A 31 -0.75 -23.20 0.29
C CYS A 31 0.77 -23.06 0.38
N SER A 32 1.27 -22.11 1.17
CA SER A 32 2.70 -21.78 1.29
C SER A 32 3.36 -21.56 -0.08
N CYS A 33 2.67 -20.87 -0.98
CA CYS A 33 3.13 -20.66 -2.35
C CYS A 33 3.37 -19.17 -2.64
N LEU A 34 4.31 -18.93 -3.55
CA LEU A 34 4.67 -17.60 -4.03
C LEU A 34 4.14 -17.40 -5.44
N SER A 35 3.57 -16.23 -5.71
CA SER A 35 3.24 -15.79 -7.05
C SER A 35 3.48 -14.29 -7.21
N LEU A 36 3.68 -13.85 -8.45
CA LEU A 36 3.74 -12.42 -8.75
C LEU A 36 2.33 -11.86 -8.98
N VAL A 37 2.18 -10.59 -8.63
CA VAL A 37 1.02 -9.76 -8.93
C VAL A 37 1.52 -8.58 -9.75
N ASP A 38 0.84 -8.30 -10.85
CA ASP A 38 1.15 -7.16 -11.70
C ASP A 38 1.07 -5.85 -10.91
N VAL A 39 1.86 -4.85 -11.30
CA VAL A 39 1.80 -3.49 -10.73
C VAL A 39 0.87 -2.65 -11.61
N PRO A 40 0.02 -1.76 -11.06
CA PRO A 40 -0.89 -0.93 -11.86
C PRO A 40 -0.19 0.12 -12.73
N LEU A 41 1.12 0.30 -12.54
CA LEU A 41 1.95 1.28 -13.23
C LEU A 41 3.07 0.60 -14.00
N VAL A 42 3.32 1.11 -15.20
CA VAL A 42 4.44 0.68 -16.05
C VAL A 42 5.45 1.83 -16.10
N GLY A 43 6.64 1.64 -15.53
CA GLY A 43 7.68 2.68 -15.57
C GLY A 43 8.77 2.54 -14.51
N ARG A 44 9.84 3.33 -14.69
CA ARG A 44 10.94 3.48 -13.72
C ARG A 44 10.62 4.62 -12.75
N GLY A 45 11.23 4.62 -11.57
CA GLY A 45 11.22 5.77 -10.65
C GLY A 45 10.24 5.68 -9.48
N ILE A 46 9.58 4.54 -9.28
CA ILE A 46 8.61 4.31 -8.20
C ILE A 46 9.30 4.15 -6.82
N HIS A 47 10.63 4.06 -6.78
CA HIS A 47 11.39 3.80 -5.54
C HIS A 47 11.18 4.89 -4.48
N GLY A 48 10.50 4.53 -3.40
CA GLY A 48 10.14 5.43 -2.29
C GLY A 48 8.92 6.31 -2.58
N ALA A 49 8.30 6.17 -3.75
CA ALA A 49 7.12 6.91 -4.18
C ALA A 49 5.84 6.06 -4.12
N ALA A 50 5.95 4.72 -3.97
CA ALA A 50 4.79 3.84 -3.81
C ALA A 50 4.84 2.94 -2.57
N ILE A 51 3.65 2.55 -2.11
CA ILE A 51 3.42 1.57 -1.05
C ILE A 51 2.20 0.69 -1.38
N LEU A 52 2.11 -0.47 -0.71
CA LEU A 52 0.91 -1.29 -0.69
C LEU A 52 0.01 -0.87 0.47
N MET A 53 -1.28 -1.15 0.34
CA MET A 53 -2.28 -0.91 1.37
C MET A 53 -3.15 -2.16 1.56
N ALA A 54 -3.51 -2.47 2.79
CA ALA A 54 -4.67 -3.33 3.09
C ALA A 54 -5.85 -2.40 3.35
N MET A 55 -6.73 -2.25 2.36
CA MET A 55 -7.78 -1.23 2.36
C MET A 55 -8.95 -1.60 3.29
N GLU A 56 -9.79 -0.62 3.63
CA GLU A 56 -10.94 -0.80 4.52
C GLU A 56 -11.95 -1.85 3.97
N ASP A 57 -12.11 -1.91 2.65
CA ASP A 57 -12.97 -2.87 1.97
C ASP A 57 -12.37 -4.28 1.83
N GLY A 58 -11.17 -4.50 2.38
CA GLY A 58 -10.46 -5.77 2.29
C GLY A 58 -9.82 -6.04 0.93
N SER A 59 -9.72 -5.03 0.06
CA SER A 59 -8.96 -5.09 -1.19
C SER A 59 -7.47 -4.81 -0.98
N LEU A 60 -6.66 -5.25 -1.94
CA LEU A 60 -5.25 -4.87 -2.01
C LEU A 60 -5.14 -3.52 -2.70
N GLY A 61 -4.69 -2.51 -1.97
CA GLY A 61 -4.43 -1.18 -2.50
C GLY A 61 -2.99 -0.98 -2.93
N PHE A 62 -2.80 -0.07 -3.89
CA PHE A 62 -1.51 0.44 -4.30
C PHE A 62 -1.61 1.97 -4.31
N ALA A 63 -0.70 2.63 -3.61
CA ALA A 63 -0.61 4.08 -3.58
C ALA A 63 0.70 4.52 -4.21
N HIS A 64 0.65 5.54 -5.06
CA HIS A 64 1.83 6.14 -5.68
C HIS A 64 1.71 7.66 -5.66
N VAL A 65 2.81 8.34 -5.31
CA VAL A 65 2.93 9.78 -5.46
C VAL A 65 3.80 10.10 -6.67
N ASP A 66 3.23 10.87 -7.60
CA ASP A 66 3.95 11.46 -8.73
C ASP A 66 3.94 12.99 -8.61
N GLY A 67 5.11 13.57 -8.33
CA GLY A 67 5.22 14.98 -7.94
C GLY A 67 4.37 15.27 -6.69
N LEU A 68 3.30 16.05 -6.88
CA LEU A 68 2.34 16.43 -5.84
C LEU A 68 0.97 15.77 -6.01
N THR A 69 0.90 14.71 -6.82
CA THR A 69 -0.35 13.96 -7.08
C THR A 69 -0.28 12.59 -6.44
N LEU A 70 -1.25 12.27 -5.58
CA LEU A 70 -1.42 10.94 -4.99
C LEU A 70 -2.44 10.15 -5.80
N HIS A 71 -1.99 9.04 -6.37
CA HIS A 71 -2.81 8.08 -7.09
C HIS A 71 -3.05 6.84 -6.24
N ILE A 72 -4.30 6.38 -6.20
CA ILE A 72 -4.72 5.18 -5.47
C ILE A 72 -5.39 4.21 -6.45
N TRP A 73 -4.93 2.96 -6.43
CA TRP A 73 -5.56 1.84 -7.12
C TRP A 73 -5.98 0.78 -6.11
N SER A 74 -7.03 0.05 -6.43
CA SER A 74 -7.42 -1.17 -5.72
C SER A 74 -7.39 -2.35 -6.68
N ARG A 75 -7.01 -3.52 -6.17
CA ARG A 75 -7.06 -4.78 -6.89
C ARG A 75 -8.21 -5.62 -6.38
N GLU A 76 -9.20 -5.82 -7.24
CA GLU A 76 -10.39 -6.60 -6.95
C GLU A 76 -10.59 -7.69 -8.00
N MET A 77 -11.32 -8.73 -7.60
CA MET A 77 -11.72 -9.81 -8.49
C MET A 77 -12.98 -9.38 -9.22
N ASP A 78 -12.95 -9.40 -10.55
CA ASP A 78 -14.12 -9.13 -11.37
C ASP A 78 -15.11 -10.31 -11.36
N PHE A 79 -16.25 -10.14 -12.04
CA PHE A 79 -17.26 -11.19 -12.18
C PHE A 79 -16.73 -12.46 -12.88
N ASN A 80 -15.67 -12.32 -13.68
CA ASN A 80 -15.00 -13.42 -14.39
C ASN A 80 -13.92 -14.10 -13.55
N ARG A 81 -13.81 -13.76 -12.26
CA ARG A 81 -12.79 -14.25 -11.32
C ARG A 81 -11.36 -13.86 -11.68
N VAL A 82 -11.21 -12.87 -12.55
CA VAL A 82 -9.92 -12.29 -12.92
C VAL A 82 -9.71 -11.05 -12.06
N ALA A 83 -8.60 -11.04 -11.33
CA ALA A 83 -8.29 -9.91 -10.48
C ALA A 83 -7.44 -8.88 -11.24
N SER A 84 -7.92 -7.64 -11.27
CA SER A 84 -7.31 -6.53 -12.03
C SER A 84 -7.28 -5.26 -11.20
N TRP A 85 -6.40 -4.33 -11.61
CA TRP A 85 -6.29 -3.04 -10.97
C TRP A 85 -7.28 -2.03 -11.56
N SER A 86 -7.91 -1.25 -10.70
CA SER A 86 -8.71 -0.10 -11.09
C SER A 86 -8.23 1.14 -10.32
N GLN A 87 -8.09 2.27 -11.02
CA GLN A 87 -7.73 3.53 -10.36
C GLN A 87 -8.96 4.06 -9.62
N ARG A 88 -8.86 4.17 -8.30
CA ARG A 88 -9.95 4.57 -7.41
C ARG A 88 -10.04 6.06 -7.25
N THR A 89 -8.91 6.69 -6.95
CA THR A 89 -8.87 8.11 -6.59
C THR A 89 -7.55 8.73 -7.05
N ILE A 90 -7.63 10.00 -7.46
CA ILE A 90 -6.48 10.88 -7.70
C ILE A 90 -6.67 12.10 -6.80
N ILE A 91 -5.64 12.49 -6.06
CA ILE A 91 -5.68 13.59 -5.10
C ILE A 91 -4.53 14.56 -5.41
N ASP A 92 -4.84 15.83 -5.67
CA ASP A 92 -3.83 16.89 -5.72
C ASP A 92 -3.46 17.29 -4.29
N LEU A 93 -2.25 16.93 -3.86
CA LEU A 93 -1.79 17.16 -2.49
C LEU A 93 -1.53 18.64 -2.20
N ARG A 94 -1.41 19.51 -3.21
CA ARG A 94 -1.32 20.97 -2.98
C ARG A 94 -2.61 21.56 -2.44
N ASN A 95 -3.75 20.99 -2.84
CA ASN A 95 -5.04 21.45 -2.36
C ASN A 95 -5.35 20.90 -0.95
N LEU A 96 -4.61 19.86 -0.53
CA LEU A 96 -4.84 19.15 0.71
C LEU A 96 -3.87 19.60 1.80
N LEU A 97 -2.57 19.59 1.51
CA LEU A 97 -1.51 19.84 2.46
C LEU A 97 -0.99 21.29 2.34
N PRO A 98 -0.38 21.86 3.38
CA PRO A 98 0.16 23.22 3.37
C PRO A 98 1.50 23.31 2.59
N ILE A 99 1.52 22.80 1.36
CA ILE A 99 2.69 22.75 0.48
C ILE A 99 2.78 24.05 -0.32
N GLN A 100 3.91 24.75 -0.19
CA GLN A 100 4.16 26.00 -0.93
C GLN A 100 5.11 25.81 -2.12
N ASN A 101 6.02 24.84 -2.05
CA ASN A 101 7.01 24.58 -3.08
C ASN A 101 6.50 23.52 -4.07
N THR A 102 6.43 23.85 -5.36
CA THR A 102 6.00 22.90 -6.40
C THR A 102 7.03 21.83 -6.72
N ASP A 103 8.30 22.04 -6.35
CA ASP A 103 9.40 21.09 -6.55
C ASP A 103 9.60 20.17 -5.33
N GLU A 104 8.65 20.19 -4.38
CA GLU A 104 8.75 19.38 -3.17
C GLU A 104 8.70 17.88 -3.46
N ARG A 105 9.65 17.14 -2.88
CA ARG A 105 9.79 15.71 -3.12
C ARG A 105 9.07 14.89 -2.06
N LEU A 106 7.87 14.47 -2.39
CA LEU A 106 7.04 13.65 -1.53
C LEU A 106 7.45 12.18 -1.55
N ARG A 107 7.29 11.51 -0.41
CA ARG A 107 7.44 10.05 -0.30
C ARG A 107 6.34 9.45 0.55
N LEU A 108 5.89 8.26 0.15
CA LEU A 108 5.00 7.45 0.96
C LEU A 108 5.84 6.61 1.92
N ILE A 109 5.53 6.69 3.21
CA ILE A 109 6.33 6.06 4.26
C ILE A 109 5.58 4.98 5.04
N GLY A 110 4.29 4.78 4.78
CA GLY A 110 3.51 3.71 5.40
C GLY A 110 2.02 3.86 5.15
N SER A 111 1.28 2.81 5.52
CA SER A 111 -0.18 2.76 5.51
C SER A 111 -0.67 2.09 6.79
N VAL A 112 -1.92 2.34 7.14
CA VAL A 112 -2.59 1.70 8.27
C VAL A 112 -3.38 0.48 7.76
N GLU A 113 -3.08 -0.71 8.29
CA GLU A 113 -3.75 -1.95 7.92
C GLU A 113 -5.26 -1.91 8.20
N GLY A 114 -6.06 -2.38 7.24
CA GLY A 114 -7.52 -2.40 7.35
C GLY A 114 -8.16 -1.01 7.21
N SER A 115 -7.47 -0.06 6.58
CA SER A 115 -7.97 1.30 6.42
C SER A 115 -7.48 1.97 5.14
N ASP A 116 -8.16 3.04 4.75
CA ASP A 116 -7.78 3.87 3.60
C ASP A 116 -6.81 5.00 3.98
N THR A 117 -5.85 4.73 4.88
CA THR A 117 -4.95 5.76 5.42
C THR A 117 -3.50 5.51 5.01
N VAL A 118 -2.85 6.57 4.53
CA VAL A 118 -1.42 6.61 4.15
C VAL A 118 -0.69 7.70 4.91
N PHE A 119 0.64 7.54 5.02
CA PHE A 119 1.53 8.57 5.55
C PHE A 119 2.44 9.10 4.46
N VAL A 120 2.41 10.42 4.28
CA VAL A 120 3.24 11.17 3.34
C VAL A 120 4.26 11.95 4.14
N THR A 121 5.55 11.80 3.79
CA THR A 121 6.60 12.71 4.27
C THR A 121 6.87 13.78 3.24
N THR A 122 7.08 14.98 3.75
CA THR A 122 7.36 16.23 3.04
C THR A 122 8.61 16.85 3.66
N ASP A 123 9.03 18.02 3.18
CA ASP A 123 10.06 18.83 3.82
C ASP A 123 9.48 19.58 5.05
N LEU A 124 8.17 19.66 5.21
CA LEU A 124 7.55 20.32 6.36
C LEU A 124 7.28 19.38 7.53
N GLY A 125 7.16 18.07 7.25
CA GLY A 125 6.80 17.07 8.24
C GLY A 125 6.13 15.83 7.65
N ILE A 126 5.49 15.07 8.53
CA ILE A 126 4.70 13.89 8.16
C ILE A 126 3.21 14.19 8.33
N TYR A 127 2.47 13.84 7.29
CA TYR A 127 1.02 13.95 7.26
C TYR A 127 0.39 12.56 7.16
N GLU A 128 -0.61 12.32 8.00
CA GLU A 128 -1.55 11.23 7.86
C GLU A 128 -2.68 11.70 6.95
N ILE A 129 -3.03 10.90 5.94
CA ILE A 129 -4.08 11.21 4.97
C ILE A 129 -5.01 10.00 4.86
N ASN A 130 -6.30 10.21 5.12
CA ASN A 130 -7.32 9.23 4.75
C ASN A 130 -7.77 9.51 3.31
N VAL A 131 -7.43 8.63 2.38
CA VAL A 131 -7.58 8.87 0.93
C VAL A 131 -9.03 8.85 0.46
N LYS A 132 -9.92 8.21 1.22
CA LYS A 132 -11.36 8.15 0.93
C LYS A 132 -12.09 9.43 1.36
N SER A 133 -11.86 9.89 2.60
CA SER A 133 -12.47 11.12 3.12
C SER A 133 -11.70 12.40 2.79
N GLN A 134 -10.48 12.27 2.27
CA GLN A 134 -9.53 13.37 2.05
C GLN A 134 -9.33 14.22 3.31
N ARG A 135 -9.44 13.62 4.50
CA ARG A 135 -9.06 14.26 5.75
C ARG A 135 -7.58 14.01 5.99
N TRP A 136 -6.90 15.02 6.50
CA TRP A 136 -5.49 14.93 6.83
C TRP A 136 -5.21 15.54 8.21
N LYS A 137 -4.09 15.13 8.80
CA LYS A 137 -3.52 15.76 9.98
C LYS A 137 -1.99 15.68 9.94
N GLU A 138 -1.34 16.71 10.45
CA GLU A 138 0.10 16.68 10.71
C GLU A 138 0.36 15.85 11.97
N ILE A 139 1.25 14.86 11.88
CA ILE A 139 1.59 13.99 13.01
C ILE A 139 3.02 14.21 13.52
N TRP A 140 3.86 14.89 12.73
CA TRP A 140 5.24 15.15 13.11
C TRP A 140 5.83 16.36 12.38
N LYS A 141 6.43 17.28 13.14
CA LYS A 141 7.04 18.54 12.68
C LYS A 141 8.55 18.42 12.45
N SER A 142 8.97 17.42 11.68
CA SER A 142 10.36 17.27 11.27
C SER A 142 10.48 16.29 10.11
N GLU A 143 11.48 16.50 9.29
CA GLU A 143 11.78 15.63 8.16
C GLU A 143 12.66 14.45 8.61
N LYS A 144 12.60 13.36 7.83
CA LYS A 144 13.51 12.19 7.86
C LYS A 144 12.98 10.94 8.56
N PHE A 145 11.79 10.50 8.20
CA PHE A 145 11.45 9.08 8.35
C PHE A 145 11.68 8.33 7.03
N ARG A 146 12.23 7.11 7.14
CA ARG A 146 12.31 6.16 6.04
C ARG A 146 11.06 5.29 5.95
N ALA A 147 10.45 5.02 7.09
CA ALA A 147 9.26 4.19 7.23
C ALA A 147 8.51 4.59 8.51
N LEU A 148 7.20 4.48 8.46
CA LEU A 148 6.29 4.54 9.59
C LEU A 148 5.48 3.24 9.56
N ILE A 149 5.54 2.47 10.65
CA ILE A 149 4.90 1.16 10.76
C ILE A 149 3.86 1.26 11.87
N PRO A 150 2.59 1.56 11.55
CA PRO A 150 1.52 1.55 12.54
C PRO A 150 1.33 0.13 13.05
N TYR A 151 1.31 -0.03 14.37
CA TYR A 151 0.93 -1.27 15.00
C TYR A 151 -0.58 -1.25 15.27
N MET A 152 -1.32 -2.22 14.75
CA MET A 152 -2.77 -2.31 14.94
C MET A 152 -3.16 -3.50 15.83
N SER A 153 -2.60 -4.67 15.56
CA SER A 153 -2.85 -5.90 16.31
C SER A 153 -1.79 -6.96 15.99
N PHE A 154 -1.85 -8.09 16.69
CA PHE A 154 -1.14 -9.30 16.29
C PHE A 154 -1.99 -10.12 15.32
N TYR A 155 -1.34 -10.72 14.32
CA TYR A 155 -1.97 -11.77 13.52
C TYR A 155 -2.13 -13.03 14.37
N ASN A 156 -3.38 -13.38 14.70
CA ASN A 156 -3.72 -14.59 15.46
C ASN A 156 -4.62 -15.50 14.59
N PRO A 157 -4.03 -16.38 13.76
CA PRO A 157 -4.81 -17.33 12.99
C PRO A 157 -5.44 -18.33 13.97
N GLN A 158 -6.76 -18.37 14.07
CA GLN A 158 -7.43 -19.47 14.78
C GLN A 158 -6.98 -20.78 14.14
N GLU A 159 -6.49 -21.73 14.94
CA GLU A 159 -6.18 -23.10 14.48
C GLU A 159 -7.42 -23.69 13.82
N ARG A 160 -7.50 -23.65 12.49
CA ARG A 160 -8.43 -24.50 11.75
C ARG A 160 -7.81 -25.89 11.77
N VAL A 161 -8.24 -26.72 12.73
CA VAL A 161 -8.09 -28.17 12.64
C VAL A 161 -8.80 -28.58 11.35
N MET A 162 -8.02 -28.81 10.29
CA MET A 162 -8.54 -29.46 9.09
C MET A 162 -8.69 -30.94 9.44
N PRO A 163 -9.91 -31.52 9.43
CA PRO A 163 -10.02 -32.96 9.43
C PRO A 163 -9.33 -33.44 8.15
N CYS A 164 -8.23 -34.18 8.30
CA CYS A 164 -7.69 -34.93 7.19
C CYS A 164 -8.78 -35.91 6.77
N ASP A 165 -9.30 -35.78 5.54
CA ASP A 165 -10.08 -36.83 4.93
C ASP A 165 -9.16 -38.06 4.83
N ALA A 166 -9.36 -39.01 5.74
CA ALA A 166 -8.75 -40.32 5.68
C ALA A 166 -9.41 -41.06 4.51
N ALA A 167 -8.68 -41.19 3.41
CA ALA A 167 -9.00 -42.18 2.40
C ALA A 167 -8.81 -43.59 3.01
N HIS A 168 -9.91 -44.33 3.13
CA HIS A 168 -9.94 -45.79 3.21
C HIS A 168 -10.87 -46.30 2.11
#